data_AF-A0A920IS77-F1
#
_entry.id   AF-A0A920IS77-F1
#
_cell.length_a   1.000
_cell.length_b   1.000
_cell.length_c   1.000
_cell.angle_alpha   90.00
_cell.angle_beta   90.00
_cell.angle_gamma   90.00
#
_symmetry.space_group_name_H-M   'P 1'
#
loop_
_entity.id
_entity.type
_entity.pdbx_description
1 polymer ?
#
loop_
_entity_poly.entity_id
_entity_poly.type
_entity_poly.pdbx_seq_one_letter_code
_entity_poly.pdbx_strand_id
1 'polypeptide(L)'
;MTVDYAVTGTATGSGTDYTLANGTLTISAGATSGTITIAGIVDDGLDEANETVIVTLSNPSNATLGSDDAHTYTITDNDDAPVVDFNITSSNGAESTSFKAHC
;
A
#
# COMPACT_ATOMS: atom_id res chain seq x y z
N MET A 1 5.38 -20.65 24.36
CA MET A 1 4.52 -19.47 24.62
C MET A 1 3.96 -19.01 23.28
N THR A 2 2.75 -18.45 23.24
CA THR A 2 2.14 -17.98 22.00
C THR A 2 1.71 -16.54 22.14
N VAL A 3 1.67 -15.82 21.02
CA VAL A 3 1.15 -14.46 20.94
C VAL A 3 0.39 -14.32 19.63
N ASP A 4 -0.76 -13.67 19.66
CA ASP A 4 -1.52 -13.39 18.46
C ASP A 4 -0.96 -12.13 17.81
N TYR A 5 -1.01 -12.05 16.48
CA TYR A 5 -0.65 -10.82 15.77
C TYR A 5 -1.71 -10.45 14.75
N ALA A 6 -2.04 -9.17 14.72
CA ALA A 6 -2.92 -8.57 13.74
C ALA A 6 -2.11 -7.67 12.81
N VAL A 7 -2.48 -7.66 11.54
CA VAL A 7 -1.88 -6.78 10.54
C VAL A 7 -2.91 -5.73 10.17
N THR A 8 -2.55 -4.47 10.36
CA THR A 8 -3.34 -3.29 10.03
C THR A 8 -2.47 -2.32 9.23
N GLY A 9 -2.97 -1.13 8.90
CA GLY A 9 -2.22 -0.13 8.14
C GLY A 9 -3.04 0.45 7.01
N THR A 10 -2.37 1.15 6.09
CA THR A 10 -2.99 1.69 4.88
C THR A 10 -2.83 0.76 3.69
N ALA A 11 -1.78 -0.07 3.68
CA ALA A 11 -1.54 -1.03 2.62
C ALA A 11 -2.59 -2.15 2.63
N THR A 12 -2.92 -2.64 1.44
CA THR A 12 -3.86 -3.74 1.19
C THR A 12 -3.12 -5.07 1.12
N GLY A 13 -3.49 -5.98 2.03
CA GLY A 13 -2.94 -7.34 2.05
C GLY A 13 -3.44 -8.23 0.91
N SER A 14 -3.22 -9.54 1.06
CA SER A 14 -3.64 -10.59 0.11
C SER A 14 -3.01 -10.50 -1.28
N GLY A 15 -1.81 -9.91 -1.38
CA GLY A 15 -1.05 -9.82 -2.63
C GLY A 15 -1.43 -8.64 -3.52
N THR A 16 -2.10 -7.61 -2.97
CA THR A 16 -2.20 -6.28 -3.61
C THR A 16 -0.89 -5.55 -3.36
N ASP A 17 -0.61 -5.16 -2.11
CA ASP A 17 0.62 -4.43 -1.74
C ASP A 17 1.56 -5.34 -0.94
N TYR A 18 1.01 -6.28 -0.17
CA TYR A 18 1.78 -7.28 0.55
C TYR A 18 1.04 -8.61 0.77
N THR A 19 1.80 -9.66 1.07
CA THR A 19 1.25 -10.96 1.46
C THR A 19 1.60 -11.30 2.92
N LEU A 20 0.68 -10.98 3.83
CA LEU A 20 0.69 -11.42 5.22
C LEU A 20 -0.74 -11.47 5.76
N ALA A 21 -1.11 -12.55 6.45
CA ALA A 21 -2.38 -12.68 7.16
C ALA A 21 -2.17 -12.57 8.67
N ASN A 22 -3.21 -12.15 9.40
CA ASN A 22 -3.25 -12.26 10.85
C ASN A 22 -3.06 -13.72 11.29
N GLY A 23 -2.47 -13.93 12.47
CA GLY A 23 -2.15 -15.27 12.91
C GLY A 23 -1.62 -15.34 14.33
N THR A 24 -0.98 -16.47 14.64
CA THR A 24 -0.38 -16.72 15.94
C THR A 24 1.11 -17.01 15.77
N LEU A 25 1.93 -16.28 16.51
CA LEU A 25 3.36 -16.52 16.60
C LEU A 25 3.63 -17.43 17.79
N THR A 26 4.25 -18.57 17.52
CA THR A 26 4.73 -19.49 18.57
C THR A 26 6.20 -19.20 18.85
N ILE A 27 6.50 -18.85 20.10
CA ILE A 27 7.89 -18.69 20.56
C ILE A 27 8.28 -19.97 21.31
N SER A 28 9.34 -20.62 20.82
CA SER A 28 9.89 -21.86 21.37
C SER A 28 10.37 -21.68 22.81
N ALA A 29 10.35 -22.76 23.60
CA ALA A 29 10.86 -22.73 24.96
C ALA A 29 12.34 -22.32 25.00
N GLY A 30 12.67 -21.34 25.85
CA GLY A 30 14.02 -20.77 25.96
C GLY A 30 14.34 -19.65 24.96
N ALA A 31 13.47 -19.37 23.99
CA ALA A 31 13.58 -18.20 23.13
C ALA A 31 12.81 -17.01 23.73
N THR A 32 13.33 -15.80 23.49
CA THR A 32 12.71 -14.53 23.89
C THR A 32 12.12 -13.76 22.70
N SER A 33 12.28 -14.27 21.48
CA SER A 33 11.88 -13.62 20.24
C SER A 33 11.38 -14.65 19.22
N GLY A 34 10.49 -14.22 18.33
CA GLY A 34 10.08 -14.95 17.14
C GLY A 34 10.06 -14.02 15.93
N THR A 35 10.05 -14.60 14.72
CA THR A 35 10.07 -13.84 13.46
C THR A 35 8.73 -13.95 12.76
N ILE A 36 8.17 -12.80 12.37
CA ILE A 36 7.01 -12.72 11.46
C ILE A 36 7.56 -12.29 10.11
N THR A 37 7.39 -13.12 9.09
CA THR A 37 7.88 -12.85 7.74
C THR A 37 6.73 -12.39 6.86
N ILE A 38 6.86 -11.20 6.27
CA ILE A 38 5.98 -10.75 5.19
C ILE A 38 6.46 -11.47 3.93
N ALA A 39 5.60 -12.29 3.31
CA ALA A 39 6.02 -13.22 2.25
C ALA A 39 6.43 -12.51 0.95
N GLY A 40 5.95 -11.28 0.75
CA GLY A 40 6.36 -10.41 -0.34
C GLY A 40 5.74 -9.02 -0.18
N ILE A 41 6.49 -8.01 -0.59
CA ILE A 41 5.97 -6.70 -0.97
C ILE A 41 5.78 -6.77 -2.48
N VAL A 42 4.64 -6.32 -2.96
CA VAL A 42 4.33 -6.30 -4.39
C VAL A 42 4.83 -4.96 -4.94
N ASP A 43 5.64 -5.05 -6.00
CA ASP A 43 6.10 -3.91 -6.78
C ASP A 43 5.28 -3.95 -8.07
N ASP A 44 4.50 -2.92 -8.32
CA ASP A 44 3.71 -2.81 -9.53
C ASP A 44 4.15 -1.63 -10.41
N GLY A 45 3.25 -0.93 -11.06
CA GLY A 45 3.59 0.20 -11.94
C GLY A 45 2.56 1.31 -11.88
N LEU A 46 1.78 1.35 -10.79
CA LEU A 46 0.78 2.36 -10.53
C LEU A 46 1.39 3.41 -9.61
N ASP A 47 1.23 4.69 -9.97
CA ASP A 47 1.56 5.81 -9.09
C ASP A 47 0.61 5.83 -7.90
N GLU A 48 1.11 5.47 -6.72
CA GLU A 48 0.37 5.40 -5.47
C GLU A 48 1.03 6.25 -4.37
N ALA A 49 0.31 6.47 -3.26
CA ALA A 49 0.90 7.13 -2.10
C ALA A 49 1.65 6.10 -1.23
N ASN A 50 2.72 6.51 -0.54
CA ASN A 50 3.39 5.64 0.43
C ASN A 50 2.41 5.01 1.42
N GLU A 51 2.52 3.71 1.61
CA GLU A 51 1.61 2.93 2.43
C GLU A 51 2.30 2.34 3.66
N THR A 52 1.51 1.85 4.61
CA THR A 52 2.02 1.30 5.87
C THR A 52 1.43 -0.07 6.17
N VAL A 53 2.28 -0.94 6.71
CA VAL A 53 1.92 -2.24 7.30
C VAL A 53 2.29 -2.17 8.77
N ILE A 54 1.29 -2.30 9.64
CA ILE A 54 1.42 -2.22 11.09
C ILE A 54 1.11 -3.61 11.66
N VAL A 55 2.11 -4.25 12.26
CA VAL A 55 1.95 -5.54 12.95
C VAL A 55 1.81 -5.27 14.43
N THR A 56 0.66 -5.62 15.02
CA THR A 56 0.39 -5.46 16.45
C THR A 56 0.25 -6.83 17.12
N LEU A 57 1.00 -7.03 18.20
CA LEU A 57 0.97 -8.23 19.03
C LEU A 57 -0.12 -8.11 20.11
N SER A 58 -0.82 -9.21 20.37
CA SER A 58 -1.91 -9.27 21.35
C SER A 58 -2.04 -10.68 21.97
N ASN A 59 -2.84 -10.80 23.03
CA ASN A 59 -3.14 -12.08 23.69
C ASN A 59 -1.89 -12.96 24.01
N PRO A 60 -0.88 -12.44 24.72
CA PRO A 60 0.28 -13.26 25.07
C PRO A 60 -0.14 -14.38 26.03
N SER A 61 0.20 -15.62 25.69
CA SER A 61 -0.02 -16.81 26.51
C SER A 61 1.30 -17.31 27.07
N ASN A 62 1.43 -17.30 28.40
CA ASN A 62 2.65 -17.66 29.12
C ASN A 62 3.87 -16.81 28.72
N ALA A 63 3.62 -15.54 28.39
CA ALA A 63 4.61 -14.52 28.04
C ALA A 63 4.12 -13.15 28.55
N THR A 64 5.03 -12.19 28.62
CA THR A 64 4.72 -10.78 28.87
C THR A 64 5.11 -10.00 27.61
N LEU A 65 4.19 -9.21 27.06
CA LEU A 65 4.52 -8.29 25.99
C LEU A 65 5.43 -7.18 26.55
N GLY A 66 6.46 -6.83 25.78
CA GLY A 66 7.30 -5.68 26.08
C GLY A 66 6.60 -4.36 25.73
N SER A 67 7.36 -3.26 25.76
CA SER A 67 6.85 -1.95 25.33
C SER A 67 6.69 -1.85 23.81
N ASP A 68 7.37 -2.70 23.04
CA ASP A 68 7.32 -2.76 21.59
C ASP A 68 6.36 -3.88 21.16
N ASP A 69 5.06 -3.64 21.31
CA ASP A 69 4.00 -4.55 20.88
C ASP A 69 3.50 -4.25 19.45
N ALA A 70 3.90 -3.12 18.87
CA ALA A 70 3.58 -2.74 17.50
C ALA A 70 4.85 -2.44 16.70
N HIS A 71 4.87 -2.90 15.44
CA HIS A 71 5.91 -2.57 14.47
C HIS A 71 5.28 -2.00 13.20
N THR A 72 5.78 -0.86 12.75
CA THR A 72 5.34 -0.20 11.52
C THR A 72 6.41 -0.36 10.44
N TYR A 73 5.99 -0.90 9.31
CA TYR A 73 6.78 -0.97 8.07
C TYR A 73 6.13 -0.05 7.03
N THR A 74 6.93 0.70 6.28
CA THR A 74 6.45 1.61 5.23
C THR A 74 6.81 1.02 3.87
N ILE A 75 5.82 0.91 2.98
CA ILE A 75 5.99 0.59 1.57
C ILE A 75 6.12 1.93 0.85
N THR A 76 7.27 2.15 0.21
CA THR A 76 7.56 3.39 -0.52
C THR A 76 7.19 3.19 -1.98
N ASP A 77 6.35 4.07 -2.50
CA ASP A 77 6.04 4.14 -3.93
C ASP A 77 7.29 4.59 -4.72
N ASN A 78 7.53 3.94 -5.85
CA ASN A 78 8.66 4.21 -6.73
C ASN A 78 8.24 4.39 -8.20
N ASP A 79 6.99 4.73 -8.45
CA ASP A 79 6.43 4.89 -9.79
C ASP A 79 6.24 6.36 -10.14
N ASP A 80 6.38 6.69 -11.42
CA ASP A 80 6.25 8.07 -11.88
C ASP A 80 4.77 8.44 -12.08
N ALA A 81 4.40 9.63 -11.58
CA ALA A 81 3.06 10.18 -11.79
C ALA A 81 2.70 10.30 -13.29
N PRO A 82 1.43 10.04 -13.66
CA PRO A 82 1.01 10.10 -15.06
C PRO A 82 1.12 11.52 -15.62
N VAL A 83 1.83 11.65 -16.75
CA VAL A 83 1.99 12.94 -17.44
C VAL A 83 0.81 13.18 -18.39
N VAL A 84 0.03 14.23 -18.12
CA VAL A 84 -1.01 14.72 -19.03
C VAL A 84 -0.46 15.93 -19.79
N ASP A 85 -0.25 15.76 -21.10
CA ASP A 85 0.17 16.85 -22.00
C ASP A 85 -0.85 17.07 -23.11
N PHE A 86 -1.11 18.34 -23.43
CA PHE A 86 -1.85 18.71 -24.63
C PHE A 86 -0.85 19.09 -25.72
N ASN A 87 -0.62 18.19 -26.67
CA ASN A 87 0.12 18.52 -27.87
C ASN A 87 -0.70 19.55 -28.67
N ILE A 88 -0.41 20.82 -28.48
CA ILE A 88 -1.03 21.97 -29.16
C ILE A 88 -0.79 21.90 -30.68
N THR A 89 -1.53 21.06 -31.38
CA THR A 89 -1.84 21.31 -32.78
C THR A 89 -2.95 22.34 -32.80
N SER A 90 -2.61 23.62 -32.92
CA SER A 90 -3.59 24.68 -33.13
C SER A 90 -4.52 24.28 -34.29
N SER A 91 -5.78 23.98 -33.99
CA SER A 91 -6.82 23.88 -35.02
C SER A 91 -7.36 25.28 -35.24
N ASN A 92 -6.84 25.96 -36.27
CA ASN A 92 -7.45 27.20 -36.73
C ASN A 92 -8.49 26.83 -37.80
N GLY A 93 -9.75 26.64 -37.37
CA GLY A 93 -10.88 26.53 -38.27
C GLY A 93 -11.37 27.92 -38.66
N ALA A 94 -11.27 28.28 -39.93
CA ALA A 94 -11.90 29.50 -40.43
C ALA A 94 -13.42 29.32 -40.45
N GLU A 95 -14.16 30.08 -39.64
CA GLU A 95 -15.61 30.21 -39.76
C GLU A 95 -15.92 31.06 -41.00
N SER A 96 -16.28 30.43 -42.11
CA SER A 96 -16.94 31.16 -43.20
C SER A 96 -18.43 31.23 -42.90
N THR A 97 -18.88 32.32 -42.27
CA THR A 97 -20.30 32.64 -42.21
C THR A 97 -20.74 33.17 -43.58
N SER A 98 -21.26 32.29 -44.43
CA SER A 98 -21.98 32.74 -45.63
C SER A 98 -23.39 33.18 -45.22
N PHE A 99 -23.58 34.48 -44.96
CA PHE A 99 -24.91 35.08 -44.95
C PHE A 99 -25.31 35.40 -46.39
N LYS A 100 -26.08 34.53 -47.04
CA LYS A 100 -26.81 34.90 -48.25
C LYS A 100 -28.13 35.55 -47.84
N ALA A 101 -28.16 36.88 -47.83
CA ALA A 101 -29.39 37.65 -47.69
C ALA A 101 -30.36 37.30 -48.84
N HIS A 102 -31.61 37.06 -48.49
CA HIS A 102 -32.75 36.89 -49.40
C HIS A 102 -33.19 38.29 -49.86
N CYS A 103 -33.35 38.48 -51.16
CA CYS A 103 -34.01 39.65 -51.74
C CYS A 103 -35.22 39.15 -52.54
#